data_AF-A0A821XGU1-F1
#
_entry.id   AF-A0A821XGU1-F1
#
_cell.length_a   1.000
_cell.length_b   1.000
_cell.length_c   1.000
_cell.angle_alpha   90.00
_cell.angle_beta   90.00
_cell.angle_gamma   90.00
#
_symmetry.space_group_name_H-M   'P 1'
#
loop_
_entity.id
_entity.type
_entity.pdbx_description
1 polymer ?
#
loop_
_entity_poly.entity_id
_entity_poly.type
_entity_poly.pdbx_seq_one_letter_code
_entity_poly.pdbx_strand_id
1 'polypeptide(L)'
;MGVFDLFEKEFSKFYGVPWNSLFVPAIVHHVSMEVNEVGLRRDTVQPANRTVMFNATRPFLYFVIEKTTDTIVLGGVYSKPTVY
;
A
#
# COMPACT_ATOMS: atom_id res chain seq x y z
N MET A 1 -13.91 8.00 -6.15
CA MET A 1 -14.55 6.96 -5.33
C MET A 1 -16.07 7.16 -5.21
N GLY A 2 -16.63 8.37 -5.23
CA GLY A 2 -18.10 8.54 -5.34
C GLY A 2 -18.93 8.07 -4.12
N VAL A 3 -18.27 7.72 -3.02
CA VAL A 3 -18.89 7.18 -1.81
C VAL A 3 -19.10 8.32 -0.80
N PHE A 4 -20.03 9.23 -1.08
CA PHE A 4 -20.28 10.41 -0.24
C PHE A 4 -21.31 10.13 0.86
N ASP A 5 -22.36 9.37 0.52
CA ASP A 5 -23.48 9.05 1.40
C ASP A 5 -23.08 8.39 2.73
N LEU A 6 -21.92 7.70 2.79
CA LEU A 6 -21.42 7.08 4.02
C LEU A 6 -20.99 8.11 5.08
N PHE A 7 -20.54 9.28 4.64
CA PHE A 7 -20.01 10.34 5.50
C PHE A 7 -21.06 11.38 5.87
N GLU A 8 -22.25 11.32 5.27
CA GLU A 8 -23.33 12.26 5.49
C GLU A 8 -24.44 11.64 6.35
N LYS A 9 -24.72 12.26 7.49
CA LYS A 9 -25.70 11.75 8.47
C LYS A 9 -27.12 11.56 7.91
N GLU A 10 -27.51 12.37 6.93
CA GLU A 10 -28.85 12.35 6.34
C GLU A 10 -29.03 11.25 5.29
N PHE A 11 -27.94 10.85 4.64
CA PHE A 11 -27.95 9.90 3.53
C PHE A 11 -27.39 8.52 3.91
N SER A 12 -26.66 8.43 5.02
CA SER A 12 -26.03 7.19 5.48
C SER A 12 -27.06 6.16 5.95
N LYS A 13 -27.11 5.00 5.29
CA LYS A 13 -28.00 3.88 5.64
C LYS A 13 -27.20 2.62 5.95
N PHE A 14 -27.18 2.22 7.22
CA PHE A 14 -26.53 0.99 7.68
C PHE A 14 -27.57 -0.08 8.03
N TYR A 15 -27.96 -0.87 7.03
CA TYR A 15 -28.84 -2.01 7.25
C TYR A 15 -28.12 -3.08 8.09
N GLY A 16 -28.72 -3.49 9.21
CA GLY A 16 -28.14 -4.48 10.13
C GLY A 16 -27.56 -3.91 11.43
N VAL A 17 -27.54 -2.57 11.59
CA VAL A 17 -27.21 -1.92 12.87
C VAL A 17 -28.50 -1.30 13.45
N PRO A 18 -28.88 -1.59 14.70
CA PRO A 18 -30.17 -1.18 15.26
C PRO A 18 -30.25 0.31 15.63
N TRP A 19 -29.20 1.11 15.37
CA TRP A 19 -29.12 2.50 15.79
C TRP A 19 -29.59 3.45 14.69
N ASN A 20 -30.68 4.15 14.96
CA ASN A 20 -31.19 5.21 14.10
C ASN A 20 -30.22 6.41 14.20
N SER A 21 -29.46 6.68 13.12
CA SER A 21 -28.49 7.79 12.91
C SER A 21 -26.97 7.49 12.96
N LEU A 22 -26.54 6.29 12.57
CA LEU A 22 -25.11 6.01 12.36
C LEU A 22 -24.59 6.62 11.05
N PHE A 23 -23.43 7.29 11.10
CA PHE A 23 -22.66 7.75 9.94
C PHE A 23 -21.15 7.59 10.19
N VAL A 24 -20.34 7.54 9.13
CA VAL A 24 -18.87 7.39 9.26
C VAL A 24 -18.22 8.77 9.22
N PRO A 25 -17.57 9.25 10.29
CA PRO A 25 -16.95 10.57 10.28
C PRO A 25 -15.61 10.59 9.51
N ALA A 26 -14.83 9.51 9.57
CA ALA A 26 -13.55 9.40 8.89
C ALA A 26 -13.15 7.92 8.73
N ILE A 27 -12.42 7.62 7.66
CA ILE A 27 -11.72 6.35 7.47
C ILE A 27 -10.22 6.65 7.49
N VAL A 28 -9.52 6.12 8.48
CA VAL A 28 -8.08 6.30 8.62
C VAL A 28 -7.38 5.03 8.16
N HIS A 29 -6.50 5.16 7.18
CA HIS A 29 -5.63 4.09 6.71
C HIS A 29 -4.18 4.43 7.07
N HIS A 30 -3.61 3.69 8.02
CA HIS A 30 -2.24 3.89 8.50
C HIS A 30 -1.39 2.68 8.15
N VAL A 31 -0.27 2.92 7.47
CA VAL A 31 0.67 1.90 7.01
C VAL A 31 2.09 2.41 7.24
N SER A 32 2.94 1.54 7.80
CA SER A 32 4.38 1.79 7.93
C SER A 32 5.15 0.66 7.25
N MET A 33 6.20 1.01 6.52
CA MET A 33 7.07 0.07 5.81
C MET A 33 8.51 0.55 5.92
N GLU A 34 9.40 -0.36 6.31
CA GLU A 34 10.85 -0.15 6.30
C GLU A 34 11.47 -0.97 5.18
N VAL A 35 12.35 -0.35 4.39
CA VAL A 35 13.12 -1.03 3.34
C VAL A 35 14.58 -0.95 3.73
N ASN A 36 15.18 -2.10 4.01
CA ASN A 36 16.58 -2.25 4.39
C ASN A 36 17.22 -3.43 3.65
N GLU A 37 18.50 -3.67 3.91
CA GLU A 37 19.29 -4.73 3.28
C GLU A 37 19.08 -6.11 3.92
N VAL A 38 18.25 -6.21 4.97
CA VAL A 38 18.06 -7.45 5.71
C VAL A 38 17.28 -8.44 4.84
N GLY A 39 17.90 -9.59 4.60
CA GLY A 39 17.30 -10.68 3.83
C GLY A 39 18.05 -11.99 4.01
N LEU A 40 17.49 -13.06 3.46
CA LEU A 40 18.14 -14.36 3.44
C LEU A 40 19.46 -14.28 2.67
N ARG A 41 20.57 -14.58 3.35
CA ARG A 41 21.89 -14.67 2.72
C ARG A 41 21.88 -15.84 1.74
N ARG A 42 22.04 -15.53 0.45
CA ARG A 42 22.28 -16.54 -0.59
C ARG A 42 23.77 -16.63 -0.88
N ASP A 43 24.21 -17.83 -1.26
CA ASP A 43 25.56 -18.07 -1.77
C ASP A 43 25.83 -17.22 -3.02
N THR A 44 27.10 -16.85 -3.19
CA THR A 44 27.65 -15.97 -4.23
C THR A 44 26.94 -16.11 -5.58
N VAL A 45 26.22 -15.07 -5.98
CA VAL A 45 25.60 -14.97 -7.31
C VAL A 45 26.71 -14.66 -8.32
N GLN A 46 26.93 -15.56 -9.29
CA GLN A 46 27.85 -15.27 -10.39
C GLN A 46 27.23 -14.19 -11.29
N PRO A 47 27.92 -13.06 -11.54
CA PRO A 47 27.40 -12.02 -12.41
C PRO A 47 27.33 -12.53 -13.85
N ALA A 48 26.20 -12.29 -14.52
CA ALA A 48 26.03 -12.60 -15.93
C ALA A 48 26.88 -11.65 -16.81
N ASN A 49 27.40 -12.14 -17.94
CA ASN A 49 28.26 -11.39 -18.88
C ASN A 49 27.62 -10.11 -19.46
N ARG A 50 26.29 -9.96 -19.37
CA ARG A 50 25.58 -8.70 -19.64
C ARG A 50 24.71 -8.39 -18.44
N THR A 51 25.01 -7.28 -17.78
CA THR A 51 24.26 -6.82 -16.62
C THR A 51 23.27 -5.74 -17.05
N VAL A 52 21.98 -5.98 -16.84
CA VAL A 52 20.96 -4.93 -16.91
C VAL A 52 20.87 -4.31 -15.52
N MET A 53 21.13 -3.00 -15.43
CA MET A 53 21.10 -2.28 -14.17
C MET A 53 19.74 -1.61 -13.98
N PHE A 54 19.11 -1.85 -12.83
CA PHE A 54 17.92 -1.11 -12.40
C PHE A 54 18.36 -0.08 -11.36
N ASN A 55 18.17 1.21 -11.68
CA ASN A 55 18.53 2.30 -10.78
C ASN A 55 17.31 3.18 -10.50
N ALA A 56 16.81 3.14 -9.26
CA ALA A 56 15.60 3.83 -8.81
C ALA A 56 15.90 5.25 -8.30
N THR A 57 16.60 6.07 -9.08
CA THR A 57 17.07 7.42 -8.70
C THR A 57 16.05 8.54 -8.93
N ARG A 58 14.83 8.21 -9.32
CA ARG A 58 13.74 9.15 -9.60
C ARG A 58 12.42 8.56 -9.09
N PRO A 59 11.35 9.37 -8.92
CA PRO A 59 10.10 8.86 -8.38
C PRO A 59 9.62 7.59 -9.09
N PHE A 60 9.22 6.59 -8.32
CA PHE A 60 8.82 5.29 -8.82
C PHE A 60 7.59 4.75 -8.08
N LEU A 61 6.90 3.83 -8.74
CA LEU A 61 5.80 3.05 -8.16
C LEU A 61 6.35 1.75 -7.59
N TYR A 62 5.80 1.31 -6.46
CA TYR A 62 6.09 0.01 -5.88
C TYR A 62 4.80 -0.71 -5.52
N PHE A 63 4.85 -2.04 -5.62
CA PHE A 63 3.78 -2.92 -5.21
C PHE A 63 4.38 -4.11 -4.46
N VAL A 64 3.77 -4.46 -3.33
CA VAL A 64 4.01 -5.72 -2.62
C VAL A 64 2.81 -6.60 -2.92
N ILE A 65 3.03 -7.65 -3.69
CA ILE A 65 1.98 -8.55 -4.18
C ILE A 65 2.20 -9.91 -3.56
N GLU A 66 1.15 -10.46 -2.96
CA GLU A 66 1.12 -11.86 -2.57
C GLU A 66 0.89 -12.70 -3.83
N LYS A 67 1.83 -13.59 -4.13
CA LYS A 67 1.96 -14.25 -5.44
C LYS A 67 0.87 -15.29 -5.71
N THR A 68 0.31 -15.92 -4.68
CA THR A 68 -0.64 -17.03 -4.87
C THR A 68 -2.07 -16.56 -5.08
N THR A 69 -2.43 -15.42 -4.50
CA THR A 69 -3.77 -14.81 -4.57
C THR A 69 -3.81 -13.58 -5.47
N ASP A 70 -2.66 -13.15 -6.01
CA ASP A 70 -2.49 -11.91 -6.76
C ASP A 70 -2.99 -10.66 -6.00
N THR A 71 -3.01 -10.74 -4.67
CA THR A 71 -3.49 -9.64 -3.82
C THR A 71 -2.40 -8.59 -3.66
N ILE A 72 -2.74 -7.33 -3.95
CA ILE A 72 -1.89 -6.18 -3.64
C ILE A 72 -1.98 -5.93 -2.13
N VAL A 73 -0.91 -6.27 -1.40
CA VAL A 73 -0.80 -6.00 0.03
C VAL A 73 -0.47 -4.54 0.26
N LEU A 74 0.46 -3.99 -0.52
CA LEU A 74 0.86 -2.59 -0.47
C LEU A 74 1.06 -2.05 -1.88
N GLY A 75 0.65 -0.81 -2.10
CA GLY A 75 0.92 -0.07 -3.33
C GLY A 75 1.17 1.39 -3.00
N GLY A 76 2.17 2.00 -3.62
CA GLY A 76 2.53 3.38 -3.32
C GLY A 76 3.46 4.03 -4.32
N VAL A 77 3.66 5.33 -4.11
CA VAL A 77 4.58 6.17 -4.88
C VAL A 77 5.72 6.56 -3.94
N TYR A 78 6.95 6.20 -4.31
CA TYR A 78 8.13 6.75 -3.67
C TYR A 78 8.59 7.97 -4.47
N SER A 79 8.45 9.17 -3.89
CA SER A 79 8.73 10.43 -4.60
C SER A 79 9.77 11.31 -3.89
N LYS A 80 9.84 11.26 -2.56
CA LYS A 80 10.83 11.97 -1.77
C LYS A 80 11.37 11.02 -0.70
N PRO A 81 12.70 10.87 -0.58
CA PRO A 81 13.29 10.21 0.57
C PRO A 81 12.98 11.04 1.82
N THR A 82 12.22 10.46 2.73
CA THR A 82 12.06 10.99 4.09
C THR A 82 12.73 10.01 5.02
N VAL A 83 13.67 10.51 5.82
CA VAL A 83 14.21 9.77 6.97
C VAL A 83 13.14 9.88 8.05
N TYR A 84 12.45 8.77 8.35
CA TYR A 84 11.58 8.66 9.51
C TYR A 84 12.38 8.09 10.69
#